data_AF-A0A9D4W957-F1
#
_entry.id   AF-A0A9D4W957-F1
#
_cell.length_a   1.000
_cell.length_b   1.000
_cell.length_c   1.000
_cell.angle_alpha   90.00
_cell.angle_beta   90.00
_cell.angle_gamma   90.00
#
_symmetry.space_group_name_H-M   'P 1'
#
loop_
_entity.id
_entity.type
_entity.pdbx_description
1 polymer ?
#
loop_
_entity_poly.entity_id
_entity_poly.type
_entity_poly.pdbx_seq_one_letter_code
_entity_poly.pdbx_strand_id
1 'polypeptide(L)'
;MNSSVMAQYDFDNPIYQAEEESEEDCELPAELARLLKQEERVIQPHQEELETINLGTEDDKKEIQIGATLEDSVKRRLVEMLKEYVEVMSFGQAEAS
;
A
#
# COMPACT_ATOMS: atom_id res chain seq x y z
N MET A 1 52.52 5.79 5.22
CA MET A 1 52.57 4.31 5.15
C MET A 1 51.40 3.78 5.96
N ASN A 2 50.37 3.32 5.26
CA ASN A 2 49.15 2.74 5.79
C ASN A 2 49.45 1.32 6.31
N SER A 3 49.64 1.17 7.61
CA SER A 3 49.68 -0.18 8.19
C SER A 3 48.24 -0.58 8.51
N SER A 4 47.66 -1.39 7.64
CA SER A 4 46.37 -2.04 7.88
C SER A 4 46.56 -3.00 9.05
N VAL A 5 46.10 -2.60 10.23
CA VAL A 5 46.01 -3.50 11.39
C VAL A 5 44.85 -4.44 11.12
N MET A 6 45.12 -5.58 10.49
CA MET A 6 44.15 -6.67 10.44
C MET A 6 43.97 -7.17 11.87
N ALA A 7 42.78 -6.96 12.43
CA ALA A 7 42.41 -7.55 13.70
C ALA A 7 42.61 -9.07 13.60
N GLN A 8 43.52 -9.63 14.40
CA GLN A 8 43.69 -11.07 14.50
C GLN A 8 42.44 -11.60 15.23
N TYR A 9 41.53 -12.21 14.46
CA TYR A 9 40.38 -12.90 15.00
C TYR A 9 40.80 -14.26 15.55
N ASP A 10 40.52 -14.49 16.82
CA ASP A 10 40.67 -15.78 17.47
C ASP A 10 39.41 -16.62 17.20
N PHE A 11 39.55 -17.69 16.43
CA PHE A 11 38.44 -18.58 16.04
C PHE A 11 38.04 -19.56 17.13
N ASP A 12 38.87 -19.73 18.17
CA ASP A 12 38.59 -20.62 19.31
C ASP A 12 37.74 -19.93 20.39
N ASN A 13 37.47 -18.64 20.23
CA ASN A 13 36.55 -17.89 21.07
C ASN A 13 35.26 -17.57 20.29
N PRO A 14 34.27 -18.49 20.22
CA PRO A 14 33.01 -18.21 19.55
C PRO A 14 32.38 -16.95 20.17
N ILE A 15 31.86 -16.07 19.31
CA ILE A 15 31.09 -14.85 19.67
C ILE A 15 29.71 -15.24 20.25
N TYR A 16 29.70 -16.25 21.12
CA TYR A 16 28.53 -16.82 21.81
C TYR A 16 28.85 -17.02 23.30
N GLN A 17 29.76 -16.22 23.84
CA GLN A 17 29.80 -15.92 25.28
C GLN A 17 29.19 -14.53 25.51
N ALA A 18 28.02 -14.29 24.93
CA ALA A 18 27.09 -13.42 25.62
C ALA A 18 26.69 -14.24 26.85
N GLU A 19 27.28 -13.90 27.99
CA GLU A 19 26.66 -14.21 29.26
C GLU A 19 25.18 -13.86 29.08
N GLU A 20 24.28 -14.77 29.45
CA GLU A 20 22.88 -14.44 29.65
C GLU A 20 22.85 -13.47 30.86
N GLU A 21 23.43 -12.28 30.66
CA GLU A 21 23.16 -11.09 31.43
C GLU A 21 21.65 -11.01 31.36
N SER A 22 21.10 -11.06 32.57
CA SER A 22 19.73 -11.37 32.91
C SER A 22 18.71 -10.77 31.95
N GLU A 23 17.45 -11.15 32.13
CA GLU A 23 16.35 -10.23 31.87
C GLU A 23 16.54 -8.94 32.70
N GLU A 24 17.62 -8.16 32.47
CA GLU A 24 17.69 -6.77 32.80
C GLU A 24 16.53 -6.18 32.02
N ASP A 25 15.55 -5.68 32.76
CA ASP A 25 14.48 -4.85 32.26
C ASP A 25 15.11 -3.78 31.36
N CYS A 26 15.25 -4.10 30.07
CA CYS A 26 15.72 -3.19 29.04
C CYS A 26 14.60 -2.17 28.89
N GLU A 27 14.61 -1.18 29.78
CA GLU A 27 13.60 -0.13 29.81
C GLU A 27 13.70 0.60 28.47
N LEU A 28 12.65 0.47 27.65
CA LEU A 28 12.62 1.10 26.34
C LEU A 28 12.97 2.59 26.49
N PRO A 29 14.03 3.09 25.82
CA PRO A 29 14.40 4.49 25.91
C PRO A 29 13.18 5.38 25.70
N ALA A 30 12.98 6.36 26.58
CA ALA A 30 11.76 7.18 26.62
C ALA A 30 11.40 7.79 25.26
N GLU A 31 12.41 8.11 24.44
CA GLU A 31 12.23 8.63 23.10
C GLU A 31 11.67 7.58 22.11
N LEU A 32 12.11 6.32 22.20
CA LEU A 32 11.55 5.23 21.39
C LEU A 32 10.11 4.92 21.80
N ALA A 33 9.81 4.90 23.10
CA ALA A 33 8.44 4.73 23.59
C ALA A 33 7.51 5.86 23.11
N ARG A 34 8.02 7.11 23.06
CA ARG A 34 7.29 8.26 22.53
C ARG A 34 6.99 8.13 21.03
N LEU A 35 7.96 7.66 20.25
CA LEU A 35 7.81 7.44 18.81
C LEU A 35 6.80 6.31 18.51
N LEU A 36 6.90 5.18 19.21
CA LEU A 36 5.96 4.07 19.06
C LEU A 36 4.52 4.49 19.37
N LYS A 37 4.31 5.26 20.44
CA LYS A 37 2.98 5.80 20.79
C LYS A 37 2.43 6.77 19.73
N GLN A 38 3.30 7.48 19.03
CA GLN A 38 2.91 8.36 17.93
C GLN A 38 2.55 7.57 16.66
N GLU A 39 3.23 6.45 16.43
CA GLU A 39 3.02 5.54 15.29
C GLU A 39 1.84 4.58 15.51
N GLU A 40 1.48 4.29 16.77
CA GLU A 40 0.29 3.52 17.16
C GLU A 40 -1.04 4.19 16.74
N ARG A 41 -0.97 5.41 16.18
CA ARG A 41 -2.14 6.07 15.58
C ARG A 41 -2.68 5.20 14.44
N VAL A 42 -3.79 4.53 14.71
CA VAL A 42 -4.54 3.76 13.73
C VAL A 42 -4.88 4.68 12.55
N ILE A 43 -4.27 4.42 11.40
CA ILE A 43 -4.69 5.06 10.15
C ILE A 43 -6.12 4.58 9.86
N GLN A 44 -7.07 5.51 9.87
CA GLN A 44 -8.42 5.18 9.46
C GLN A 44 -8.47 5.14 7.92
N PRO A 45 -9.17 4.16 7.32
CA PRO A 45 -9.45 4.20 5.89
C PRO A 45 -10.08 5.54 5.54
N HIS A 46 -9.61 6.17 4.47
CA HIS A 46 -10.25 7.37 3.97
C HIS A 46 -11.68 7.03 3.54
N GLN A 47 -12.66 7.71 4.14
CA GLN A 47 -14.06 7.60 3.73
C GLN A 47 -14.28 8.57 2.58
N GLU A 48 -14.21 8.06 1.35
CA GLU A 48 -14.58 8.80 0.15
C GLU A 48 -16.08 8.58 -0.11
N GLU A 49 -16.82 9.65 -0.37
CA GLU A 49 -18.20 9.53 -0.84
C GLU A 49 -18.19 8.91 -2.23
N LEU A 50 -19.05 7.91 -2.48
CA LEU A 50 -19.12 7.21 -3.76
C LEU A 50 -20.40 7.58 -4.51
N GLU A 51 -20.29 7.70 -5.81
CA GLU A 51 -21.39 7.93 -6.74
C GLU A 51 -21.52 6.74 -7.70
N THR A 52 -22.77 6.32 -7.97
CA THR A 52 -23.05 5.23 -8.90
C THR A 52 -23.37 5.76 -10.29
N ILE A 53 -22.70 5.22 -11.32
CA ILE A 53 -22.89 5.61 -12.73
C ILE A 53 -23.25 4.36 -13.54
N ASN A 54 -24.30 4.45 -14.36
CA ASN A 54 -24.62 3.43 -15.35
C ASN A 54 -23.89 3.73 -16.68
N LEU A 55 -23.00 2.83 -17.09
CA LEU A 55 -22.28 2.88 -18.36
C LEU A 55 -23.06 2.21 -19.52
N GLY A 56 -24.08 1.40 -19.20
CA GLY A 56 -24.89 0.64 -20.15
C GLY A 56 -26.19 1.33 -20.53
N THR A 57 -27.14 0.54 -21.03
CA THR A 57 -28.49 1.02 -21.41
C THR A 57 -29.48 0.81 -20.26
N GLU A 58 -30.75 1.19 -20.45
CA GLU A 58 -31.81 0.92 -19.47
C GLU A 58 -32.09 -0.58 -19.33
N ASP A 59 -31.99 -1.31 -20.45
CA ASP A 59 -32.22 -2.77 -20.54
C ASP A 59 -31.00 -3.60 -20.09
N ASP A 60 -29.77 -3.10 -20.31
CA ASP A 60 -28.51 -3.74 -19.87
C ASP A 60 -27.68 -2.76 -19.04
N LYS A 61 -28.01 -2.69 -17.73
CA LYS A 61 -27.35 -1.78 -16.79
C LYS A 61 -25.94 -2.26 -16.45
N LYS A 62 -24.97 -1.36 -16.57
CA LYS A 62 -23.57 -1.56 -16.16
C LYS A 62 -23.18 -0.51 -15.14
N GLU A 63 -23.52 -0.78 -13.89
CA GLU A 63 -23.31 0.14 -12.78
C GLU A 63 -21.88 0.05 -12.24
N ILE A 64 -21.24 1.20 -12.07
CA ILE A 64 -19.92 1.35 -11.44
C ILE A 64 -19.98 2.40 -10.34
N GLN A 65 -19.08 2.31 -9.37
CA GLN A 65 -18.94 3.31 -8.32
C GLN A 65 -17.65 4.10 -8.54
N ILE A 66 -17.75 5.43 -8.50
CA ILE A 66 -16.61 6.35 -8.57
C ILE A 66 -16.63 7.29 -7.36
N GLY A 67 -15.52 7.94 -7.06
CA GLY A 67 -15.49 9.00 -6.06
C GLY A 67 -16.42 10.17 -6.42
N ALA A 68 -17.27 10.59 -5.49
CA ALA A 68 -18.20 11.71 -5.66
C ALA A 68 -17.47 13.07 -5.66
N THR A 69 -16.21 13.10 -5.19
CA THR A 69 -15.38 14.31 -5.17
C THR A 69 -14.68 14.61 -6.50
N LEU A 70 -14.90 13.80 -7.54
CA LEU A 70 -14.33 14.05 -8.86
C LEU A 70 -14.88 15.34 -9.47
N GLU A 71 -13.99 16.14 -10.08
CA GLU A 71 -14.40 17.29 -10.88
C GLU A 71 -15.24 16.86 -12.09
N ASP A 72 -16.31 17.58 -12.41
CA ASP A 72 -17.23 17.27 -13.50
C ASP A 72 -16.55 17.10 -14.87
N SER A 73 -15.47 17.84 -15.12
CA SER A 73 -14.69 17.72 -16.36
C SER A 73 -13.96 16.36 -16.44
N VAL A 74 -13.34 15.95 -15.33
CA VAL A 74 -12.62 14.68 -15.19
C VAL A 74 -13.60 13.51 -15.21
N LYS A 75 -14.72 13.63 -14.50
CA LYS A 75 -15.78 12.63 -14.45
C LYS A 75 -16.35 12.32 -15.83
N ARG A 76 -16.66 13.34 -16.63
CA ARG A 76 -17.14 13.14 -18.02
C ARG A 76 -16.12 12.39 -18.87
N ARG A 77 -14.86 12.82 -18.84
CA ARG A 77 -13.77 12.15 -19.57
C ARG A 77 -13.58 10.70 -19.15
N LEU A 78 -13.67 10.41 -17.85
CA LEU A 78 -13.58 9.05 -17.31
C LEU A 78 -14.72 8.19 -17.84
N VAL A 79 -15.96 8.69 -17.80
CA VAL A 79 -17.14 7.95 -18.29
C VAL A 79 -17.04 7.66 -19.79
N GLU A 80 -16.59 8.63 -20.59
CA GLU A 80 -16.37 8.44 -22.04
C GLU A 80 -15.34 7.33 -22.31
N MET A 81 -14.18 7.39 -21.65
CA MET A 81 -13.13 6.38 -21.80
C MET A 81 -13.58 4.97 -21.39
N LEU A 82 -14.38 4.86 -20.31
CA LEU A 82 -14.91 3.59 -19.85
C LEU A 82 -15.93 2.99 -20.82
N LYS A 83 -16.72 3.84 -21.49
CA LYS A 83 -17.65 3.39 -22.54
C LYS A 83 -16.90 2.86 -23.77
N GLU A 84 -15.89 3.59 -24.24
CA GLU A 84 -15.04 3.14 -25.35
C GLU A 84 -14.37 1.79 -25.04
N TYR A 85 -13.88 1.61 -23.81
CA TYR A 85 -13.31 0.32 -23.38
C TYR A 85 -14.32 -0.83 -23.46
N VAL A 86 -15.56 -0.61 -22.98
CA VAL A 86 -16.63 -1.62 -23.04
C VAL A 86 -16.98 -1.99 -24.49
N GLU A 87 -16.99 -1.02 -25.40
CA GLU A 87 -17.23 -1.28 -26.82
C GLU A 87 -16.13 -2.13 -27.46
N VAL A 88 -14.85 -1.84 -27.18
CA VAL A 88 -13.71 -2.61 -27.68
C VAL A 88 -13.75 -4.06 -27.19
N MET A 89 -14.13 -4.28 -25.93
CA MET A 89 -14.23 -5.64 -25.36
C MET A 89 -15.45 -6.41 -25.88
N SER A 90 -16.51 -5.72 -26.29
CA SER A 90 -17.73 -6.33 -26.83
C SER A 90 -17.59 -6.70 -28.32
N PHE A 91 -16.70 -6.03 -29.06
CA PHE A 91 -16.38 -6.33 -30.46
C PHE A 91 -15.95 -7.79 -30.67
N GLY A 92 -15.15 -8.34 -29.76
CA GLY A 92 -14.65 -9.71 -29.85
C GLY A 92 -15.72 -10.81 -29.71
N GLN A 93 -16.91 -10.52 -29.16
CA GLN A 93 -18.00 -11.50 -29.05
C GLN A 93 -18.90 -11.55 -30.29
N ALA A 94 -18.98 -10.44 -31.05
CA ALA A 94 -19.77 -10.39 -32.27
C ALA A 94 -19.15 -11.18 -33.43
N GLU A 95 -17.81 -11.35 -33.45
CA GLU A 95 -17.13 -12.17 -34.47
C GLU A 95 -17.11 -13.68 -34.16
N ALA A 96 -17.52 -14.08 -32.95
CA ALA A 96 -17.51 -15.47 -32.51
C ALA A 96 -18.89 -16.18 -32.60
N SER A 97 -19.91 -15.52 -33.16
CA SER A 97 -21.29 -16.03 -33.29
C SER A 97 -21.76 -16.13 -34.73
#